data_AF-A0A3Q3FJF8-F1
#
_entry.id   AF-A0A3Q3FJF8-F1
#
_cell.length_a   1.000
_cell.length_b   1.000
_cell.length_c   1.000
_cell.angle_alpha   90.00
_cell.angle_beta   90.00
_cell.angle_gamma   90.00
#
_symmetry.space_group_name_H-M   'P 1'
#
loop_
_entity.id
_entity.type
_entity.pdbx_description
1 polymer ?
#
loop_
_entity_poly.entity_id
_entity_poly.type
_entity_poly.pdbx_seq_one_letter_code
_entity_poly.pdbx_strand_id
1 'polypeptide(L)'
;MDTHSTGGGKSGLSGYYFHGVWRSLGGTKVHQFNNSSAISQCLKGKAVHMYGDSTLRQWFEYLDASLPAKLVPSVILSDANEINRNSPKKTGPYMIWDNAKNILVTYRVHGPPLSFIYVPTSELRYISNEIDGLVGGTNTVVVFSIWAHFSPFPIELYIRRLQSIRRAVIRLLNRAPDMLVVIRTANLRGLTPSVSLNYSDWYTLQLDKVLRAVFKGLNVRLVDAWEMTLAHHLPHNIHPGRPIVKNMIDIILFFICTK
;
A
#
# COMPACT_ATOMS: atom_id res chain seq x y z
N MET A 1 34.35 -7.96 11.57
CA MET A 1 33.72 -9.03 12.36
C MET A 1 32.23 -8.95 12.12
N ASP A 2 31.76 -9.85 11.28
CA ASP A 2 30.38 -9.96 10.83
C ASP A 2 29.45 -10.31 11.99
N THR A 3 28.35 -9.58 12.14
CA THR A 3 27.19 -10.06 12.91
C THR A 3 26.06 -10.35 11.94
N HIS A 4 26.13 -11.54 11.34
CA HIS A 4 24.96 -12.21 10.79
C HIS A 4 23.96 -12.47 11.91
N SER A 5 22.84 -11.73 11.91
CA SER A 5 21.67 -12.07 12.71
C SER A 5 20.89 -13.19 12.02
N THR A 6 21.21 -14.43 12.39
CA THR A 6 20.38 -15.61 12.12
C THR A 6 19.27 -15.68 13.17
N GLY A 7 18.16 -14.97 12.93
CA GLY A 7 16.92 -15.11 13.69
C GLY A 7 15.92 -16.00 12.96
N GLY A 8 15.76 -17.24 13.42
CA GLY A 8 14.76 -18.18 12.92
C GLY A 8 13.32 -17.77 13.27
N GLY A 9 12.43 -17.89 12.28
CA GLY A 9 11.10 -18.50 12.42
C GLY A 9 10.09 -18.03 13.48
N LYS A 10 10.26 -16.91 14.18
CA LYS A 10 9.20 -16.32 15.01
C LYS A 10 8.74 -15.01 14.37
N SER A 11 7.46 -14.90 14.04
CA SER A 11 6.84 -13.60 13.72
C SER A 11 6.87 -12.76 15.00
N GLY A 12 7.97 -12.05 15.24
CA GLY A 12 8.07 -11.11 16.34
C GLY A 12 7.04 -10.00 16.15
N LEU A 13 6.45 -9.56 17.27
CA LEU A 13 5.62 -8.35 17.31
C LEU A 13 6.38 -7.21 16.62
N SER A 14 5.70 -6.43 15.78
CA SER A 14 6.36 -5.32 15.06
C SER A 14 6.29 -3.98 15.82
N GLY A 15 5.37 -3.86 16.77
CA GLY A 15 5.15 -2.63 17.52
C GLY A 15 3.96 -2.69 18.47
N TYR A 16 3.64 -1.55 19.08
CA TYR A 16 2.49 -1.37 19.96
C TYR A 16 1.97 0.07 19.87
N TYR A 17 0.72 0.28 20.27
CA TYR A 17 0.16 1.63 20.41
C TYR A 17 0.42 2.20 21.79
N PHE A 18 0.85 3.47 21.84
CA PHE A 18 0.95 4.25 23.07
C PHE A 18 0.35 5.64 22.83
N HIS A 19 -0.70 5.99 23.59
CA HIS A 19 -1.49 7.21 23.38
C HIS A 19 -1.93 7.44 21.93
N GLY A 20 -2.37 6.38 21.25
CA GLY A 20 -2.86 6.46 19.86
C GLY A 20 -1.78 6.56 18.79
N VAL A 21 -0.50 6.47 19.17
CA VAL A 21 0.65 6.50 18.26
C VAL A 21 1.30 5.14 18.18
N TRP A 22 1.55 4.65 16.97
CA TRP A 22 2.28 3.42 16.73
C TRP A 22 3.76 3.59 17.07
N ARG A 23 4.31 2.66 17.86
CA ARG A 23 5.72 2.59 18.23
C ARG A 23 6.29 1.27 17.75
N SER A 24 7.25 1.34 16.83
CA SER A 24 7.99 0.17 16.35
C SER A 24 8.91 -0.39 17.44
N LEU A 25 8.98 -1.71 17.57
CA LEU A 25 9.95 -2.37 18.45
C LEU A 25 11.39 -2.33 17.91
N GLY A 26 11.57 -1.96 16.64
CA GLY A 26 12.90 -1.83 16.03
C GLY A 26 13.72 -0.63 16.47
N GLY A 27 13.31 0.08 17.53
CA GLY A 27 14.03 1.24 18.11
C GLY A 27 13.88 2.55 17.34
N THR A 28 13.44 2.52 16.08
CA THR A 28 13.23 3.73 15.28
C THR A 28 11.92 4.43 15.65
N LYS A 29 12.03 5.66 16.17
CA LYS A 29 10.87 6.51 16.45
C LYS A 29 10.39 7.15 15.16
N VAL A 30 9.21 6.74 14.70
CA VAL A 30 8.54 7.30 13.52
C VAL A 30 8.09 8.73 13.81
N HIS A 31 8.44 9.66 12.92
CA HIS A 31 7.97 11.04 12.99
C HIS A 31 6.47 11.11 12.64
N GLN A 32 5.71 11.90 13.39
CA GLN A 32 4.28 12.08 13.13
C GLN A 32 4.03 13.28 12.21
N PHE A 33 3.35 13.07 11.10
CA PHE A 33 3.01 14.11 10.15
C PHE A 33 1.61 14.63 10.45
N ASN A 34 1.54 15.68 11.30
CA ASN A 34 0.29 16.14 11.89
C ASN A 34 -0.43 17.25 11.07
N ASN A 35 0.23 17.82 10.07
CA ASN A 35 -0.36 18.88 9.24
C ASN A 35 0.04 18.74 7.77
N SER A 36 -0.73 19.40 6.91
CA SER A 36 -0.55 19.38 5.45
C SER A 36 0.82 19.89 5.01
N SER A 37 1.37 20.89 5.70
CA SER A 37 2.69 21.46 5.39
C SER A 37 3.82 20.43 5.57
N ALA A 38 3.81 19.69 6.68
CA ALA A 38 4.79 18.63 6.93
C ALA A 38 4.72 17.51 5.90
N ILE A 39 3.51 17.07 5.53
CA ILE A 39 3.30 16.05 4.48
C ILE A 39 3.78 16.58 3.13
N SER A 40 3.40 17.81 2.78
CA SER A 40 3.75 18.44 1.51
C SER A 40 5.26 18.69 1.38
N GLN A 41 5.92 19.09 2.47
CA GLN A 41 7.37 19.26 2.52
C GLN A 41 8.09 17.92 2.37
N CYS A 42 7.58 16.87 3.01
CA CYS A 42 8.13 15.52 2.90
C CYS A 42 8.04 14.98 1.45
N LEU A 43 6.91 15.21 0.79
CA LEU A 43 6.67 14.75 -0.58
C LEU A 43 7.27 15.67 -1.66
N LYS A 44 7.88 16.80 -1.31
CA LYS A 44 8.43 17.77 -2.27
C LYS A 44 9.42 17.10 -3.23
N GLY A 45 9.18 17.24 -4.52
CA GLY A 45 10.00 16.65 -5.58
C GLY A 45 9.89 15.13 -5.70
N LYS A 46 8.90 14.48 -5.07
CA LYS A 46 8.71 13.02 -5.09
C LYS A 46 7.59 12.60 -6.02
N ALA A 47 7.79 11.46 -6.67
CA ALA A 47 6.77 10.73 -7.40
C ALA A 47 6.44 9.42 -6.68
N VAL A 48 5.24 9.31 -6.10
CA VAL A 48 4.79 8.15 -5.34
C VAL A 48 3.74 7.38 -6.13
N HIS A 49 4.08 6.18 -6.57
CA HIS A 49 3.18 5.32 -7.32
C HIS A 49 2.61 4.20 -6.44
N MET A 50 1.29 4.20 -6.28
CA MET A 50 0.56 3.23 -5.45
C MET A 50 -0.23 2.24 -6.33
N TYR A 51 0.04 0.95 -6.17
CA TYR A 51 -0.66 -0.11 -6.92
C TYR A 51 -1.25 -1.14 -5.97
N GLY A 52 -2.56 -1.36 -5.99
CA GLY A 52 -3.11 -2.35 -5.09
C GLY A 52 -4.61 -2.47 -5.04
N ASP A 53 -5.10 -2.95 -3.90
CA ASP A 53 -6.52 -3.10 -3.63
C ASP A 53 -7.10 -1.87 -2.93
N SER A 54 -8.39 -1.93 -2.59
CA SER A 54 -9.09 -0.84 -1.92
C SER A 54 -8.49 -0.44 -0.56
N THR A 55 -7.69 -1.32 0.06
CA THR A 55 -7.01 -0.99 1.31
C THR A 55 -5.90 0.02 1.06
N LEU A 56 -5.09 -0.17 0.01
CA LEU A 56 -4.07 0.80 -0.39
C LEU A 56 -4.67 2.10 -0.93
N ARG A 57 -5.83 2.03 -1.61
CA ARG A 57 -6.57 3.24 -2.02
C ARG A 57 -6.83 4.17 -0.85
N GLN A 58 -7.10 3.63 0.34
CA GLN A 58 -7.32 4.42 1.55
C GLN A 58 -6.10 5.29 1.92
N TRP A 59 -4.87 4.86 1.58
CA TRP A 59 -3.67 5.68 1.77
C TRP A 59 -3.63 6.85 0.78
N PHE A 60 -3.99 6.61 -0.48
CA PHE A 60 -4.12 7.66 -1.48
C PHE A 60 -5.19 8.69 -1.06
N GLU A 61 -6.37 8.23 -0.63
CA GLU A 61 -7.47 9.10 -0.15
C GLU A 61 -7.05 9.90 1.08
N TYR A 62 -6.24 9.32 1.97
CA TYR A 62 -5.69 10.06 3.10
C TYR A 62 -4.77 11.20 2.64
N LEU A 63 -3.87 10.93 1.68
CA LEU A 63 -2.95 11.94 1.15
C LEU A 63 -3.68 13.03 0.37
N ASP A 64 -4.66 12.68 -0.45
CA ASP A 64 -5.51 13.64 -1.17
C ASP A 64 -6.24 14.58 -0.19
N ALA A 65 -6.86 14.02 0.84
CA ALA A 65 -7.53 14.83 1.86
C ALA A 65 -6.55 15.67 2.72
N SER A 66 -5.25 15.38 2.69
CA SER A 66 -4.24 16.05 3.52
C SER A 66 -3.38 17.06 2.77
N LEU A 67 -3.34 17.00 1.43
CA LEU A 67 -2.56 17.90 0.61
C LEU A 67 -3.43 19.09 0.13
N PRO A 68 -2.84 20.29 -0.02
CA PRO A 68 -3.58 21.46 -0.52
C PRO A 68 -3.89 21.36 -2.02
N ALA A 69 -3.13 20.55 -2.77
CA ALA A 69 -3.38 20.28 -4.19
C ALA A 69 -4.59 19.36 -4.33
N LYS A 70 -5.59 19.78 -5.11
CA LYS A 70 -6.82 19.01 -5.34
C LYS A 70 -6.58 17.90 -6.37
N LEU A 71 -7.17 16.72 -6.13
CA LEU A 71 -7.40 15.64 -7.10
C LEU A 71 -7.62 16.20 -8.51
N VAL A 72 -6.78 15.77 -9.44
CA VAL A 72 -7.10 15.83 -10.86
C VAL A 72 -7.58 14.42 -11.23
N PRO A 73 -8.85 14.21 -11.61
CA PRO A 73 -9.25 12.97 -12.24
C PRO A 73 -8.44 12.84 -13.54
N SER A 74 -7.34 12.10 -13.51
CA SER A 74 -6.57 11.83 -14.72
C SER A 74 -7.37 10.82 -15.55
N VAL A 75 -7.91 11.28 -16.67
CA VAL A 75 -8.67 10.55 -17.69
C VAL A 75 -10.17 10.40 -17.40
N ILE A 76 -10.94 11.47 -17.61
CA ILE A 76 -12.17 11.33 -18.42
C ILE A 76 -11.70 11.45 -19.87
N LEU A 77 -11.57 10.30 -20.53
CA LEU A 77 -11.90 10.22 -21.94
C LEU A 77 -13.43 10.32 -22.02
N SER A 78 -13.88 11.18 -22.94
CA SER A 78 -15.26 11.47 -23.35
C SER A 78 -16.21 12.11 -22.32
N ASP A 79 -16.46 13.39 -22.62
CA ASP A 79 -17.74 14.08 -22.55
C ASP A 79 -18.26 14.52 -21.16
N ALA A 80 -18.15 15.83 -20.99
CA ALA A 80 -18.97 16.63 -20.10
C ALA A 80 -20.45 16.40 -20.43
N ASN A 81 -21.09 15.46 -19.71
CA ASN A 81 -22.48 15.49 -19.23
C ASN A 81 -22.92 14.08 -18.85
N GLU A 82 -22.47 13.60 -17.69
CA GLU A 82 -23.27 12.75 -16.78
C GLU A 82 -22.43 12.43 -15.55
N ILE A 83 -22.53 13.26 -14.51
CA ILE A 83 -22.03 12.90 -13.19
C ILE A 83 -23.02 11.90 -12.59
N ASN A 84 -22.96 10.65 -13.06
CA ASN A 84 -23.60 9.55 -12.37
C ASN A 84 -22.84 9.32 -11.05
N ARG A 85 -23.41 9.78 -9.94
CA ARG A 85 -22.84 9.71 -8.58
C ARG A 85 -22.73 8.29 -8.02
N ASN A 86 -23.23 7.26 -8.73
CA ASN A 86 -23.21 5.85 -8.30
C ASN A 86 -22.02 5.04 -8.90
N SER A 87 -20.87 5.69 -9.00
CA SER A 87 -19.86 5.52 -10.06
C SER A 87 -18.95 4.27 -10.06
N PRO A 88 -18.28 4.02 -11.21
CA PRO A 88 -16.97 3.33 -11.38
C PRO A 88 -15.78 4.00 -10.64
N LYS A 89 -15.98 4.54 -9.42
CA LYS A 89 -15.04 5.38 -8.64
C LYS A 89 -14.15 4.62 -7.65
N LYS A 90 -13.89 3.32 -7.84
CA LYS A 90 -13.10 2.53 -6.86
C LYS A 90 -11.75 2.05 -7.39
N THR A 91 -11.49 2.23 -8.68
CA THR A 91 -10.45 1.50 -9.42
C THR A 91 -9.26 2.36 -9.84
N GLY A 92 -9.40 3.68 -9.78
CA GLY A 92 -8.46 4.59 -10.44
C GLY A 92 -8.52 4.47 -11.97
N PRO A 93 -7.57 5.08 -12.69
CA PRO A 93 -6.39 5.77 -12.14
C PRO A 93 -6.77 7.07 -11.39
N TYR A 94 -6.08 7.35 -10.28
CA TYR A 94 -6.16 8.63 -9.56
C TYR A 94 -4.80 9.30 -9.52
N MET A 95 -4.82 10.64 -9.48
CA MET A 95 -3.61 11.47 -9.45
C MET A 95 -3.79 12.69 -8.55
N ILE A 96 -2.78 12.93 -7.71
CA ILE A 96 -2.53 14.20 -7.03
C ILE A 96 -1.32 14.83 -7.70
N TRP A 97 -1.44 16.07 -8.14
CA TRP A 97 -0.36 16.83 -8.78
C TRP A 97 -0.24 18.22 -8.15
N ASP A 98 0.89 18.50 -7.49
CA ASP A 98 1.27 19.84 -7.02
C ASP A 98 2.46 20.32 -7.87
N ASN A 99 2.18 21.14 -8.89
CA ASN A 99 3.20 21.65 -9.79
C ASN A 99 4.25 22.51 -9.06
N ALA A 100 3.83 23.33 -8.10
CA ALA A 100 4.72 24.25 -7.40
C ALA A 100 5.75 23.54 -6.53
N LYS A 101 5.38 22.36 -5.99
CA LYS A 101 6.29 21.53 -5.18
C LYS A 101 6.79 20.29 -5.91
N ASN A 102 6.43 20.12 -7.18
CA ASN A 102 6.74 18.95 -8.00
C ASN A 102 6.38 17.63 -7.28
N ILE A 103 5.14 17.54 -6.78
CA ILE A 103 4.62 16.35 -6.10
C ILE A 103 3.71 15.60 -7.06
N LEU A 104 4.01 14.32 -7.26
CA LEU A 104 3.12 13.39 -7.96
C LEU A 104 2.77 12.24 -7.03
N VAL A 105 1.47 11.97 -6.84
CA VAL A 105 1.01 10.74 -6.20
C VAL A 105 -0.02 10.11 -7.11
N THR A 106 0.15 8.84 -7.46
CA THR A 106 -0.80 8.10 -8.30
C THR A 106 -1.33 6.88 -7.58
N TYR A 107 -2.59 6.52 -7.80
CA TYR A 107 -3.15 5.24 -7.39
C TYR A 107 -3.77 4.52 -8.57
N ARG A 108 -3.58 3.20 -8.62
CA ARG A 108 -4.32 2.31 -9.53
C ARG A 108 -4.62 0.96 -8.89
N VAL A 109 -5.78 0.40 -9.23
CA VAL A 109 -6.14 -0.95 -8.80
C VAL A 109 -5.29 -2.01 -9.50
N HIS A 110 -4.94 -3.09 -8.81
CA HIS A 110 -4.24 -4.22 -9.41
C HIS A 110 -5.12 -5.02 -10.39
N GLY A 111 -4.53 -5.75 -11.33
CA GLY A 111 -5.26 -6.63 -12.26
C GLY A 111 -5.88 -7.86 -11.59
N PRO A 112 -6.64 -8.70 -12.32
CA PRO A 112 -7.46 -9.76 -11.72
C PRO A 112 -6.69 -10.76 -10.83
N PRO A 113 -7.36 -11.34 -9.81
CA PRO A 113 -8.79 -11.26 -9.51
C PRO A 113 -9.22 -9.93 -8.88
N LEU A 114 -10.41 -9.46 -9.24
CA LEU A 114 -11.05 -8.24 -8.72
C LEU A 114 -12.49 -8.58 -8.35
N SER A 115 -12.72 -8.99 -7.10
CA SER A 115 -14.07 -9.34 -6.65
C SER A 115 -14.93 -8.08 -6.51
N PHE A 116 -16.14 -8.09 -7.09
CA PHE A 116 -17.16 -7.02 -6.94
C PHE A 116 -16.77 -5.64 -7.50
N ILE A 117 -15.86 -5.61 -8.48
CA ILE A 117 -15.37 -4.37 -9.08
C ILE A 117 -15.33 -4.52 -10.60
N TYR A 118 -15.97 -3.59 -11.31
CA TYR A 118 -15.88 -3.50 -12.77
C TYR A 118 -14.66 -2.67 -13.17
N VAL A 119 -13.80 -3.23 -14.02
CA VAL A 119 -12.69 -2.52 -14.69
C VAL A 119 -12.74 -2.88 -16.17
N PRO A 120 -12.83 -1.90 -17.10
CA PRO A 120 -12.72 -2.18 -18.52
C PRO A 120 -11.43 -2.95 -18.83
N THR A 121 -11.48 -3.91 -19.75
CA THR A 121 -10.32 -4.74 -20.11
C THR A 121 -9.11 -3.90 -20.53
N SER A 122 -9.34 -2.79 -21.24
CA SER A 122 -8.30 -1.82 -21.65
C SER A 122 -7.59 -1.14 -20.47
N GLU A 123 -8.24 -1.08 -19.31
CA GLU A 123 -7.73 -0.43 -18.10
C GLU A 123 -7.13 -1.41 -17.09
N LEU A 124 -7.15 -2.72 -17.36
CA LEU A 124 -6.56 -3.74 -16.50
C LEU A 124 -5.03 -3.62 -16.49
N ARG A 125 -4.45 -3.36 -15.32
CA ARG A 125 -2.99 -3.24 -15.13
C ARG A 125 -2.48 -4.17 -14.05
N TYR A 126 -1.46 -4.96 -14.36
CA TYR A 126 -0.78 -5.79 -13.36
C TYR A 126 0.32 -4.98 -12.66
N ILE A 127 0.44 -5.11 -11.34
CA ILE A 127 1.47 -4.44 -10.54
C ILE A 127 2.87 -4.69 -11.12
N SER A 128 3.16 -5.90 -11.60
CA SER A 128 4.44 -6.23 -12.23
C SER A 128 4.74 -5.37 -13.46
N ASN A 129 3.75 -5.16 -14.33
CA ASN A 129 3.91 -4.42 -15.57
C ASN A 129 4.09 -2.93 -15.28
N GLU A 130 3.33 -2.40 -14.32
CA GLU A 130 3.46 -1.02 -13.89
C GLU A 130 4.84 -0.77 -13.26
N ILE A 131 5.32 -1.69 -12.41
CA ILE A 131 6.68 -1.63 -11.87
C ILE A 131 7.73 -1.69 -12.97
N ASP A 132 7.60 -2.58 -13.96
CA ASP A 132 8.55 -2.69 -15.08
C ASP A 132 8.58 -1.42 -15.95
N GLY A 133 7.46 -0.72 -16.09
CA GLY A 133 7.36 0.54 -16.83
C GLY A 133 8.02 1.74 -16.16
N LEU A 134 8.40 1.63 -14.88
CA LEU A 134 9.09 2.70 -14.18
C LEU A 134 10.58 2.74 -14.57
N VAL A 135 11.00 3.92 -15.04
CA VAL A 135 12.41 4.25 -15.32
C VAL A 135 13.27 4.06 -14.05
N GLY A 136 12.73 4.46 -12.90
CA GLY A 136 13.43 4.48 -11.62
C GLY A 136 13.98 5.86 -11.26
N GLY A 137 14.57 5.98 -10.07
CA GLY A 137 15.17 7.22 -9.59
C GLY A 137 15.07 7.39 -8.07
N THR A 138 15.93 8.22 -7.49
CA THR A 138 15.99 8.46 -6.03
C THR A 138 14.72 9.16 -5.51
N ASN A 139 14.03 9.91 -6.36
CA ASN A 139 12.80 10.63 -6.06
C ASN A 139 11.52 9.85 -6.37
N THR A 140 11.63 8.66 -6.96
CA THR A 140 10.48 7.79 -7.25
C THR A 140 10.31 6.76 -6.15
N VAL A 141 9.07 6.57 -5.71
CA VAL A 141 8.69 5.63 -4.66
C VAL A 141 7.60 4.72 -5.21
N VAL A 142 7.74 3.42 -5.00
CA VAL A 142 6.69 2.45 -5.31
C VAL A 142 6.09 1.94 -4.01
N VAL A 143 4.77 1.96 -3.94
CA VAL A 143 4.01 1.38 -2.84
C VAL A 143 3.05 0.36 -3.43
N PHE A 144 3.00 -0.86 -2.89
CA PHE A 144 1.99 -1.82 -3.32
C PHE A 144 1.38 -2.64 -2.18
N SER A 145 0.15 -3.08 -2.42
CA SER A 145 -0.63 -3.97 -1.56
C SER A 145 -1.41 -4.93 -2.43
N ILE A 146 -1.39 -6.22 -2.11
CA ILE A 146 -2.18 -7.20 -2.84
C ILE A 146 -2.50 -8.35 -1.91
N TRP A 147 -3.75 -8.40 -1.45
CA TRP A 147 -4.22 -9.51 -0.60
C TRP A 147 -5.75 -9.59 -0.54
N ALA A 148 -6.43 -8.45 -0.49
CA ALA A 148 -7.87 -8.42 -0.18
C ALA A 148 -8.68 -9.20 -1.21
N HIS A 149 -8.38 -9.04 -2.50
CA HIS A 149 -9.06 -9.77 -3.58
C HIS A 149 -8.57 -11.21 -3.77
N PHE A 150 -7.49 -11.61 -3.11
CA PHE A 150 -6.96 -12.98 -3.13
C PHE A 150 -7.42 -13.83 -1.94
N SER A 151 -7.96 -13.19 -0.89
CA SER A 151 -8.47 -13.87 0.30
C SER A 151 -9.53 -14.97 0.05
N PRO A 152 -10.36 -14.96 -1.01
CA PRO A 152 -11.26 -16.08 -1.29
C PRO A 152 -10.67 -17.10 -2.29
N PHE A 153 -9.42 -16.94 -2.75
CA PHE A 153 -8.79 -17.81 -3.75
C PHE A 153 -7.77 -18.76 -3.12
N PRO A 154 -7.49 -19.92 -3.75
CA PRO A 154 -6.40 -20.80 -3.34
C PRO A 154 -5.05 -20.09 -3.29
N ILE A 155 -4.22 -20.47 -2.31
CA ILE A 155 -2.98 -19.78 -1.98
C ILE A 155 -1.95 -19.85 -3.11
N GLU A 156 -2.04 -20.88 -3.97
CA GLU A 156 -1.20 -21.07 -5.14
C GLU A 156 -1.35 -19.92 -6.14
N LEU A 157 -2.58 -19.42 -6.33
CA LEU A 157 -2.84 -18.26 -7.18
C LEU A 157 -2.11 -17.03 -6.62
N TYR A 158 -2.17 -16.85 -5.30
CA TYR A 158 -1.51 -15.75 -4.61
C TYR A 158 0.01 -15.84 -4.72
N ILE A 159 0.59 -17.01 -4.47
CA ILE A 159 2.03 -17.26 -4.62
C ILE A 159 2.50 -16.92 -6.04
N ARG A 160 1.81 -17.42 -7.07
CA ARG A 160 2.15 -17.13 -8.48
C ARG A 160 2.10 -15.64 -8.78
N ARG A 161 1.10 -14.93 -8.26
CA ARG A 161 1.00 -13.47 -8.41
C ARG A 161 2.18 -12.76 -7.76
N LEU A 162 2.50 -13.11 -6.50
CA LEU A 162 3.61 -12.50 -5.78
C LEU A 162 4.97 -12.81 -6.42
N GLN A 163 5.19 -14.00 -6.96
CA GLN A 163 6.42 -14.34 -7.68
C GLN A 163 6.65 -13.44 -8.91
N SER A 164 5.59 -13.12 -9.65
CA SER A 164 5.67 -12.18 -10.78
C SER A 164 5.99 -10.77 -10.33
N ILE A 165 5.40 -10.30 -9.22
CA ILE A 165 5.72 -8.99 -8.63
C ILE A 165 7.15 -8.98 -8.09
N ARG A 166 7.60 -10.02 -7.39
CA ARG A 166 8.97 -10.17 -6.88
C ARG A 166 9.99 -10.02 -8.02
N ARG A 167 9.77 -10.70 -9.15
CA ARG A 167 10.66 -10.57 -10.33
C ARG A 167 10.71 -9.14 -10.87
N ALA A 168 9.58 -8.44 -10.93
CA ALA A 168 9.55 -7.03 -11.35
C ALA A 168 10.29 -6.12 -10.36
N VAL A 169 10.11 -6.33 -9.05
CA VAL A 169 10.84 -5.61 -8.00
C VAL A 169 12.34 -5.87 -8.08
N ILE A 170 12.78 -7.11 -8.32
CA ILE A 170 14.20 -7.43 -8.53
C ILE A 170 14.75 -6.67 -9.74
N ARG A 171 14.04 -6.69 -10.87
CA ARG A 171 14.45 -5.90 -12.05
C ARG A 171 14.52 -4.41 -11.75
N LEU A 172 13.59 -3.88 -10.94
CA LEU A 172 13.57 -2.47 -10.54
C LEU A 172 14.79 -2.12 -9.70
N LEU A 173 15.08 -2.92 -8.68
CA LEU A 173 16.21 -2.68 -7.79
C LEU A 173 17.56 -2.94 -8.48
N ASN A 174 17.61 -3.80 -9.50
CA ASN A 174 18.83 -3.96 -10.31
C ASN A 174 19.14 -2.71 -11.16
N ARG A 175 18.11 -2.02 -11.68
CA ARG A 175 18.30 -0.80 -12.49
C ARG A 175 18.35 0.49 -11.66
N ALA A 176 17.72 0.50 -10.49
CA ALA A 176 17.70 1.61 -9.56
C ALA A 176 17.84 1.09 -8.11
N PRO A 177 19.05 0.73 -7.66
CA PRO A 177 19.29 0.10 -6.35
C PRO A 177 18.82 0.92 -5.17
N ASP A 178 18.90 2.24 -5.30
CA ASP A 178 18.49 3.18 -4.27
C ASP A 178 17.00 3.49 -4.32
N MET A 179 16.19 2.90 -5.19
CA MET A 179 14.76 3.21 -5.25
C MET A 179 14.00 2.67 -4.03
N LEU A 180 13.04 3.44 -3.50
CA LEU A 180 12.26 3.01 -2.35
C LEU A 180 11.05 2.18 -2.80
N VAL A 181 10.99 0.94 -2.33
CA VAL A 181 9.85 0.04 -2.52
C VAL A 181 9.23 -0.28 -1.17
N VAL A 182 7.97 0.11 -0.98
CA VAL A 182 7.18 -0.11 0.23
C VAL A 182 6.07 -1.11 -0.05
N ILE A 183 5.91 -2.09 0.83
CA ILE A 183 4.86 -3.10 0.74
C ILE A 183 3.96 -2.96 1.95
N ARG A 184 2.66 -2.81 1.70
CA ARG A 184 1.64 -2.89 2.74
C ARG A 184 1.25 -4.36 2.93
N THR A 185 1.29 -4.84 4.17
CA THR A 185 0.85 -6.20 4.50
C THR A 185 -0.68 -6.32 4.53
N ALA A 186 -1.18 -7.53 4.70
CA ALA A 186 -2.60 -7.73 4.98
C ALA A 186 -3.01 -7.09 6.32
N ASN A 187 -4.30 -6.85 6.53
CA ASN A 187 -4.84 -6.39 7.81
C ASN A 187 -6.07 -7.21 8.22
N LEU A 188 -6.44 -7.14 9.51
CA LEU A 188 -7.63 -7.84 10.00
C LEU A 188 -8.90 -7.25 9.41
N ARG A 189 -9.96 -8.07 9.37
CA ARG A 189 -11.28 -7.62 8.93
C ARG A 189 -12.37 -8.01 9.90
N GLY A 190 -13.40 -7.19 9.97
CA GLY A 190 -14.62 -7.54 10.69
C GLY A 190 -15.32 -8.70 9.99
N LEU A 191 -15.75 -9.71 10.76
CA LEU A 191 -16.46 -10.87 10.25
C LEU A 191 -17.94 -10.80 10.65
N THR A 192 -18.80 -10.47 9.69
CA THR A 192 -20.25 -10.75 9.79
C THR A 192 -20.53 -12.17 9.31
N PRO A 193 -21.68 -12.78 9.64
CA PRO A 193 -22.03 -14.12 9.14
C PRO A 193 -21.95 -14.27 7.61
N SER A 194 -22.28 -13.22 6.85
CA SER A 194 -22.17 -13.25 5.38
C SER A 194 -20.74 -13.15 4.87
N VAL A 195 -19.87 -12.41 5.57
CA VAL A 195 -18.45 -12.29 5.23
C VAL A 195 -17.70 -13.56 5.60
N SER A 196 -18.02 -14.20 6.72
CA SER A 196 -17.32 -15.42 7.17
C SER A 196 -17.52 -16.63 6.25
N LEU A 197 -18.51 -16.61 5.35
CA LEU A 197 -18.71 -17.65 4.33
C LEU A 197 -17.58 -17.71 3.30
N ASN A 198 -16.94 -16.58 3.01
CA ASN A 198 -15.95 -16.47 1.92
C ASN A 198 -14.56 -16.02 2.42
N TYR A 199 -14.46 -15.59 3.66
CA TYR A 199 -13.28 -14.89 4.15
C TYR A 199 -12.95 -15.26 5.60
N SER A 200 -11.66 -15.39 5.87
CA SER A 200 -11.15 -15.79 7.18
C SER A 200 -9.84 -15.06 7.48
N ASP A 201 -9.77 -14.40 8.64
CA ASP A 201 -8.52 -13.76 9.09
C ASP A 201 -7.42 -14.81 9.35
N TRP A 202 -7.79 -16.04 9.73
CA TRP A 202 -6.82 -17.14 9.82
C TRP A 202 -6.16 -17.44 8.47
N TYR A 203 -6.94 -17.42 7.38
CA TYR A 203 -6.42 -17.64 6.03
C TYR A 203 -5.66 -16.41 5.52
N THR A 204 -6.16 -15.20 5.78
CA THR A 204 -5.47 -13.94 5.48
C THR A 204 -4.08 -13.88 6.15
N LEU A 205 -3.94 -14.39 7.37
CA LEU A 205 -2.64 -14.51 8.03
C LEU A 205 -1.66 -15.42 7.25
N GLN A 206 -2.16 -16.46 6.57
CA GLN A 206 -1.31 -17.28 5.70
C GLN A 206 -0.84 -16.49 4.48
N LEU A 207 -1.72 -15.68 3.88
CA LEU A 207 -1.32 -14.77 2.79
C LEU A 207 -0.24 -13.80 3.26
N ASP A 208 -0.39 -13.21 4.45
CA ASP A 208 0.62 -12.32 5.02
C ASP A 208 1.98 -13.01 5.21
N LYS A 209 1.98 -14.23 5.76
CA LYS A 209 3.20 -15.03 5.91
C LYS A 209 3.86 -15.32 4.56
N VAL A 210 3.07 -15.66 3.55
CA VAL A 210 3.58 -15.88 2.18
C VAL A 210 4.16 -14.59 1.61
N LEU A 211 3.49 -13.44 1.75
CA LEU A 211 4.00 -12.15 1.30
C LEU A 211 5.38 -11.87 1.89
N ARG A 212 5.53 -12.02 3.21
CA ARG A 212 6.80 -11.82 3.91
C ARG A 212 7.88 -12.79 3.42
N ALA A 213 7.53 -14.07 3.26
CA ALA A 213 8.46 -15.08 2.74
C ALA A 213 8.91 -14.76 1.31
N VAL A 214 7.98 -14.39 0.43
CA VAL A 214 8.25 -14.07 -0.97
C VAL A 214 9.08 -12.80 -1.12
N PHE A 215 9.02 -11.82 -0.22
CA PHE A 215 9.84 -10.60 -0.31
C PHE A 215 11.06 -10.60 0.62
N LYS A 216 11.26 -11.67 1.39
CA LYS A 216 12.45 -11.83 2.23
C LYS A 216 13.73 -11.68 1.40
N GLY A 217 14.71 -10.99 1.98
CA GLY A 217 16.03 -10.76 1.39
C GLY A 217 16.08 -9.68 0.30
N LEU A 218 14.97 -9.02 -0.05
CA LEU A 218 14.99 -7.85 -0.94
C LEU A 218 15.08 -6.56 -0.14
N ASN A 219 15.69 -5.53 -0.74
CA ASN A 219 15.72 -4.18 -0.17
C ASN A 219 14.35 -3.49 -0.33
N VAL A 220 13.38 -3.95 0.46
CA VAL A 220 12.02 -3.39 0.53
C VAL A 220 11.71 -2.99 1.98
N ARG A 221 10.72 -2.13 2.16
CA ARG A 221 10.20 -1.75 3.48
C ARG A 221 8.78 -2.26 3.64
N LEU A 222 8.46 -2.87 4.79
CA LEU A 222 7.11 -3.32 5.10
C LEU A 222 6.43 -2.30 6.01
N VAL A 223 5.16 -2.02 5.74
CA VAL A 223 4.24 -1.42 6.72
C VAL A 223 3.34 -2.55 7.22
N ASP A 224 3.54 -2.90 8.49
CA ASP A 224 2.89 -4.05 9.13
C ASP A 224 1.45 -3.73 9.54
N ALA A 225 0.60 -3.59 8.53
CA ALA A 225 -0.82 -3.34 8.68
C ALA A 225 -1.54 -4.42 9.51
N TRP A 226 -0.99 -5.64 9.59
CA TRP A 226 -1.56 -6.73 10.37
C TRP A 226 -1.44 -6.40 11.86
N GLU A 227 -0.22 -6.20 12.34
CA GLU A 227 0.06 -5.87 13.73
C GLU A 227 -0.56 -4.53 14.14
N MET A 228 -0.53 -3.53 13.24
CA MET A 228 -1.14 -2.22 13.50
C MET A 228 -2.67 -2.28 13.62
N THR A 229 -3.34 -3.22 12.95
CA THR A 229 -4.79 -3.39 13.14
C THR A 229 -5.11 -4.27 14.34
N LEU A 230 -4.28 -5.28 14.61
CA LEU A 230 -4.44 -6.19 15.75
C LEU A 230 -4.28 -5.46 17.09
N ALA A 231 -3.29 -4.58 17.19
CA ALA A 231 -2.94 -3.90 18.44
C ALA A 231 -3.79 -2.64 18.72
N HIS A 232 -4.70 -2.26 17.83
CA HIS A 232 -5.53 -1.07 18.00
C HIS A 232 -6.89 -1.43 18.63
N HIS A 233 -7.43 -0.56 19.48
CA HIS A 233 -8.73 -0.74 20.13
C HIS A 233 -9.95 -0.57 19.19
N LEU A 234 -9.73 -0.19 17.93
CA LEU A 234 -10.84 0.01 16.99
C LEU A 234 -11.25 -1.36 16.45
N PRO A 235 -12.54 -1.56 16.14
CA PRO A 235 -13.00 -2.85 15.63
C PRO A 235 -12.27 -3.22 14.34
N HIS A 236 -12.00 -4.50 14.16
CA HIS A 236 -11.42 -5.01 12.92
C HIS A 236 -12.31 -4.61 11.74
N ASN A 237 -11.68 -4.08 10.70
CA ASN A 237 -12.38 -3.62 9.50
C ASN A 237 -11.43 -3.72 8.31
N ILE A 238 -11.94 -4.24 7.18
CA ILE A 238 -11.18 -4.33 5.93
C ILE A 238 -10.66 -2.94 5.49
N HIS A 239 -11.40 -1.89 5.81
CA HIS A 239 -10.98 -0.49 5.70
C HIS A 239 -10.80 0.07 7.13
N PRO A 240 -9.59 -0.03 7.71
CA PRO A 240 -9.34 0.42 9.08
C PRO A 240 -9.70 1.89 9.30
N GLY A 241 -10.04 2.25 10.54
CA GLY A 241 -10.37 3.63 10.89
C GLY A 241 -9.23 4.61 10.62
N ARG A 242 -9.57 5.89 10.38
CA ARG A 242 -8.62 6.97 10.06
C ARG A 242 -7.40 7.05 11.01
N PRO A 243 -7.50 6.84 12.34
CA PRO A 243 -6.33 6.86 13.22
C PRO A 243 -5.27 5.80 12.88
N ILE A 244 -5.70 4.59 12.48
CA ILE A 244 -4.80 3.50 12.07
C ILE A 244 -4.14 3.87 10.73
N VAL A 245 -4.94 4.34 9.77
CA VAL A 245 -4.45 4.79 8.46
C VAL A 245 -3.43 5.91 8.60
N LYS A 246 -3.68 6.89 9.46
CA LYS A 246 -2.76 8.00 9.76
C LYS A 246 -1.41 7.49 10.25
N ASN A 247 -1.39 6.52 11.16
CA ASN A 247 -0.14 5.91 11.64
C ASN A 247 0.59 5.13 10.53
N MET A 248 -0.14 4.45 9.64
CA MET A 248 0.47 3.79 8.48
C MET A 248 1.09 4.81 7.51
N ILE A 249 0.41 5.94 7.28
CA ILE A 249 0.91 7.05 6.46
C ILE A 249 2.15 7.68 7.09
N ASP A 250 2.16 7.88 8.42
CA ASP A 250 3.35 8.39 9.12
C ASP A 250 4.59 7.51 8.86
N ILE A 251 4.43 6.18 8.86
CA ILE A 251 5.52 5.24 8.57
C ILE A 251 6.03 5.40 7.13
N ILE A 252 5.13 5.50 6.15
CA ILE A 252 5.53 5.65 4.74
C ILE A 252 6.24 6.98 4.54
N LEU A 253 5.69 8.07 5.05
CA LEU A 253 6.30 9.39 4.93
C LEU A 253 7.65 9.44 5.64
N PHE A 254 7.77 8.77 6.79
CA PHE A 254 9.05 8.57 7.45
C PHE A 254 10.05 7.86 6.52
N PHE A 255 9.69 6.72 5.90
CA PHE A 255 10.57 6.05 4.94
C PHE A 255 10.95 6.91 3.73
N ILE A 256 10.03 7.76 3.25
CA ILE A 256 10.28 8.66 2.10
C ILE A 256 11.26 9.77 2.48
N CYS A 257 11.19 10.27 3.71
CA CYS A 257 11.86 11.50 4.14
C CYS A 257 13.12 11.30 4.96
N THR A 258 13.38 10.08 5.43
CA THR A 258 14.68 9.70 6.01
C THR A 258 15.60 9.01 5.01
N LYS A 259 15.30 9.14 3.73
CA LYS A 259 16.03 8.53 2.64
C LYS A 259 16.81 9.57 1.86
#